data_AF-A0A453GX57-F1
#
_entry.id   AF-A0A453GX57-F1
#
_cell.length_a   1.000
_cell.length_b   1.000
_cell.length_c   1.000
_cell.angle_alpha   90.00
_cell.angle_beta   90.00
_cell.angle_gamma   90.00
#
_symmetry.space_group_name_H-M   'P 1'
#
loop_
_entity.id
_entity.type
_entity.pdbx_description
1 polymer ?
#
loop_
_entity_poly.entity_id
_entity_poly.type
_entity_poly.pdbx_seq_one_letter_code
_entity_poly.pdbx_strand_id
1 'polypeptide(L)'
;MIQVTKSFKCFSSIKDGSEDGDVASRARLCWATLHSLLHSQISSYRHHGYIWLVELLLSEISEETDGSVWSKIQNLQEEIKDAGSHDTSCPEVSLPVCLLCGLLKSKHNYIRWGFLYVLEKFLMRCKLLLDDSDMQEHSVAYHSKNRLDKAFAVIDVMSTALLLVVQNNETDHINILKMCDMLFSQLCLRLPSTNVMQLGGLQSLGQLFGCTTKNIECTLETLASHKTIGTKSLSRNETLQDTGMNQSTQSALLCETSMAALLLKGLAIAPMQLVALVPTSLFYGPLMQLEGAASDDIALGIAVGSTGRGNIPGATSDIRAALLLLLIGKCTADPEALSEVEGNEFFRGLLDDTDSRVAYYSAAFLLKRMMTEEPDVYQRMLQSLISKAQQCNNEKLLENPYLQMRGILQLSNDLGVQ
;
A
#
# COMPACT_ATOMS: atom_id res chain seq x y z
N MET A 1 -21.99 23.74 -13.05
CA MET A 1 -20.76 23.31 -13.74
C MET A 1 -20.62 21.80 -13.75
N ILE A 2 -20.62 21.12 -12.59
CA ILE A 2 -20.53 19.65 -12.51
C ILE A 2 -21.58 18.96 -13.40
N GLN A 3 -22.88 19.30 -13.27
CA GLN A 3 -23.95 18.72 -14.10
C GLN A 3 -23.71 18.92 -15.62
N VAL A 4 -23.22 20.09 -16.04
CA VAL A 4 -22.92 20.38 -17.46
C VAL A 4 -21.71 19.58 -17.95
N THR A 5 -20.79 19.24 -17.04
CA THR A 5 -19.59 18.45 -17.34
C THR A 5 -19.94 16.98 -17.51
N LYS A 6 -20.87 16.47 -16.68
CA LYS A 6 -21.42 15.10 -16.78
C LYS A 6 -22.12 14.81 -18.11
N SER A 7 -22.69 15.83 -18.75
CA SER A 7 -23.43 15.68 -20.02
C SER A 7 -22.53 15.28 -21.20
N PHE A 8 -21.21 15.45 -21.11
CA PHE A 8 -20.27 15.15 -22.19
C PHE A 8 -19.16 14.23 -21.68
N LYS A 9 -19.34 12.92 -21.90
CA LYS A 9 -18.49 11.87 -21.31
C LYS A 9 -17.23 11.53 -22.11
N CYS A 10 -17.17 11.83 -23.41
CA CYS A 10 -16.01 11.51 -24.27
C CYS A 10 -15.58 12.70 -25.13
N PHE A 11 -14.33 12.70 -25.62
CA PHE A 11 -13.83 13.77 -26.51
C PHE A 11 -14.60 13.87 -27.84
N SER A 12 -15.12 12.74 -28.34
CA SER A 12 -15.95 12.68 -29.55
C SER A 12 -17.24 13.47 -29.38
N SER A 13 -17.93 13.36 -28.24
CA SER A 13 -19.18 14.10 -27.99
C SER A 13 -19.01 15.60 -27.83
N ILE A 14 -17.77 16.07 -27.56
CA ILE A 14 -17.43 17.49 -27.52
C ILE A 14 -17.04 18.04 -28.90
N LYS A 15 -16.42 17.21 -29.75
CA LYS A 15 -15.95 17.58 -31.10
C LYS A 15 -17.06 17.49 -32.15
N ASP A 16 -17.90 16.47 -32.07
CA ASP A 16 -19.07 16.34 -32.92
C ASP A 16 -20.13 17.31 -32.40
N GLY A 17 -20.39 18.35 -33.20
CA GLY A 17 -21.30 19.44 -32.83
C GLY A 17 -22.67 18.90 -32.44
N SER A 18 -22.96 18.92 -31.14
CA SER A 18 -24.32 18.79 -30.62
C SER A 18 -25.23 19.81 -31.32
N GLU A 19 -26.48 19.40 -31.62
CA GLU A 19 -27.51 20.28 -32.20
C GLU A 19 -27.80 21.54 -31.35
N ASP A 20 -27.32 21.58 -30.09
CA ASP A 20 -27.38 22.73 -29.19
C ASP A 20 -25.99 23.32 -28.88
N GLY A 21 -25.54 24.24 -29.75
CA GLY A 21 -24.21 24.85 -29.69
C GLY A 21 -23.87 25.59 -28.38
N ASP A 22 -24.88 26.06 -27.62
CA ASP A 22 -24.67 26.74 -26.34
C ASP A 22 -24.24 25.75 -25.24
N VAL A 23 -24.92 24.60 -25.15
CA VAL A 23 -24.62 23.54 -24.19
C VAL A 23 -23.23 22.96 -24.40
N ALA A 24 -22.85 22.68 -25.66
CA ALA A 24 -21.51 22.19 -26.00
C ALA A 24 -20.40 23.22 -25.71
N SER A 25 -20.66 24.52 -25.92
CA SER A 25 -19.69 25.58 -25.59
C SER A 25 -19.46 25.68 -24.07
N ARG A 26 -20.53 25.59 -23.29
CA ARG A 26 -20.48 25.65 -21.82
C ARG A 26 -19.78 24.41 -21.23
N ALA A 27 -19.99 23.24 -21.82
CA ALA A 27 -19.28 22.02 -21.44
C ALA A 27 -17.78 22.14 -21.71
N ARG A 28 -17.37 22.62 -22.90
CA ARG A 28 -15.95 22.91 -23.20
C ARG A 28 -15.32 23.85 -22.19
N LEU A 29 -16.02 24.92 -21.81
CA LEU A 29 -15.55 25.85 -20.78
C LEU A 29 -15.41 25.17 -19.41
N CYS A 30 -16.36 24.32 -19.02
CA CYS A 30 -16.27 23.57 -17.76
C CYS A 30 -15.07 22.63 -17.74
N TRP A 31 -14.84 21.87 -18.82
CA TRP A 31 -13.69 20.99 -18.96
C TRP A 31 -12.35 21.75 -18.97
N ALA A 32 -12.28 22.89 -19.67
CA ALA A 32 -11.09 23.76 -19.66
C ALA A 32 -10.83 24.36 -18.27
N THR A 33 -11.90 24.72 -17.54
CA THR A 33 -11.81 25.22 -16.16
C THR A 33 -11.27 24.15 -15.23
N LEU A 34 -11.81 22.92 -15.30
CA LEU A 34 -11.34 21.79 -14.51
C LEU A 34 -9.85 21.51 -14.79
N HIS A 35 -9.45 21.43 -16.06
CA HIS A 35 -8.04 21.27 -16.43
C HIS A 35 -7.16 22.39 -15.84
N SER A 36 -7.62 23.64 -15.89
CA SER A 36 -6.89 24.78 -15.31
C SER A 36 -6.76 24.69 -13.79
N LEU A 37 -7.79 24.20 -13.09
CA LEU A 37 -7.75 23.98 -11.64
C LEU A 37 -6.74 22.88 -11.28
N LEU A 38 -6.81 21.75 -11.97
CA LEU A 38 -5.95 20.58 -11.76
C LEU A 38 -4.45 20.91 -11.93
N HIS A 39 -4.12 21.80 -12.88
CA HIS A 39 -2.75 22.21 -13.17
C HIS A 39 -2.36 23.56 -12.54
N SER A 40 -3.20 24.12 -11.67
CA SER A 40 -2.94 25.42 -11.02
C SER A 40 -1.68 25.36 -10.15
N GLN A 41 -0.96 26.47 -10.04
CA GLN A 41 0.13 26.63 -9.07
C GLN A 41 -0.38 26.77 -7.62
N ILE A 42 -1.64 27.19 -7.46
CA ILE A 42 -2.26 27.41 -6.14
C ILE A 42 -2.85 26.09 -5.63
N SER A 43 -2.40 25.64 -4.45
CA SER A 43 -2.80 24.36 -3.86
C SER A 43 -4.30 24.24 -3.61
N SER A 44 -4.94 25.30 -3.13
CA SER A 44 -6.39 25.31 -2.89
C SER A 44 -7.18 25.11 -4.19
N TYR A 45 -6.76 25.72 -5.30
CA TYR A 45 -7.42 25.54 -6.60
C TYR A 45 -7.25 24.12 -7.12
N ARG A 46 -6.06 23.54 -6.99
CA ARG A 46 -5.84 22.12 -7.31
C ARG A 46 -6.74 21.21 -6.47
N HIS A 47 -6.85 21.47 -5.17
CA HIS A 47 -7.70 20.68 -4.28
C HIS A 47 -9.18 20.69 -4.70
N HIS A 48 -9.72 21.85 -5.10
CA HIS A 48 -11.08 21.92 -5.65
C HIS A 48 -11.20 21.18 -6.98
N GLY A 49 -10.18 21.26 -7.84
CA GLY A 49 -10.10 20.46 -9.07
C GLY A 49 -10.13 18.95 -8.78
N TYR A 50 -9.39 18.49 -7.77
CA TYR A 50 -9.36 17.09 -7.37
C TYR A 50 -10.72 16.60 -6.85
N ILE A 51 -11.39 17.39 -5.99
CA ILE A 51 -12.74 17.07 -5.52
C ILE A 51 -13.70 16.95 -6.70
N TRP A 52 -13.66 17.92 -7.64
CA TRP A 52 -14.50 17.86 -8.83
C TRP A 52 -14.21 16.63 -9.68
N LEU A 53 -12.93 16.27 -9.89
CA LEU A 53 -12.59 15.07 -10.65
C LEU A 53 -13.08 13.78 -9.97
N VAL A 54 -12.99 13.68 -8.64
CA VAL A 54 -13.55 12.55 -7.88
C VAL A 54 -15.06 12.45 -8.11
N GLU A 55 -15.80 13.55 -8.02
CA GLU A 55 -17.26 13.55 -8.23
C GLU A 55 -17.66 13.15 -9.65
N LEU A 56 -16.82 13.46 -10.65
CA LEU A 56 -17.04 13.02 -12.04
C LEU A 56 -16.80 11.51 -12.21
N LEU A 57 -15.69 10.99 -11.65
CA LEU A 57 -15.43 9.54 -11.66
C LEU A 57 -16.53 8.77 -10.93
N LEU A 58 -17.03 9.31 -9.81
CA LEU A 58 -18.13 8.69 -9.05
C LEU A 58 -19.44 8.73 -9.83
N SER A 59 -19.71 9.78 -10.60
CA SER A 59 -20.93 9.80 -11.42
C SER A 59 -20.95 8.74 -12.51
N GLU A 60 -19.80 8.32 -13.03
CA GLU A 60 -19.76 7.23 -14.01
C GLU A 60 -20.18 5.89 -13.40
N ILE A 61 -19.95 5.68 -12.10
CA ILE A 61 -20.34 4.44 -11.41
C ILE A 61 -21.70 4.52 -10.71
N SER A 62 -22.16 5.72 -10.33
CA SER A 62 -23.37 5.91 -9.52
C SER A 62 -24.63 6.24 -10.31
N GLU A 63 -24.52 6.67 -11.57
CA GLU A 63 -25.71 7.00 -12.37
C GLU A 63 -26.59 5.76 -12.61
N GLU A 64 -27.92 5.94 -12.60
CA GLU A 64 -28.95 4.91 -12.83
C GLU A 64 -29.01 4.40 -14.27
N THR A 65 -27.86 4.32 -14.95
CA THR A 65 -27.72 3.65 -16.23
C THR A 65 -27.71 2.13 -16.05
N ASP A 66 -28.03 1.38 -17.12
CA ASP A 66 -27.98 -0.09 -17.12
C ASP A 66 -26.62 -0.61 -16.60
N GLY A 67 -26.66 -1.60 -15.70
CA GLY A 67 -25.48 -2.25 -15.14
C GLY A 67 -25.32 -2.05 -13.63
N SER A 68 -24.80 -3.08 -12.95
CA SER A 68 -24.49 -3.03 -11.51
C SER A 68 -23.30 -2.10 -11.25
N VAL A 69 -23.24 -1.50 -10.05
CA VAL A 69 -22.10 -0.70 -9.59
C VAL A 69 -20.78 -1.46 -9.78
N TRP A 70 -20.81 -2.77 -9.51
CA TRP A 70 -19.69 -3.67 -9.75
C TRP A 70 -19.19 -3.65 -11.21
N SER A 71 -20.08 -3.88 -12.18
CA SER A 71 -19.70 -3.87 -13.60
C SER A 71 -19.15 -2.53 -14.07
N LYS A 72 -19.66 -1.42 -13.52
CA LYS A 72 -19.18 -0.07 -13.83
C LYS A 72 -17.78 0.17 -13.26
N ILE A 73 -17.47 -0.35 -12.07
CA ILE A 73 -16.12 -0.29 -11.49
C ILE A 73 -15.12 -1.09 -12.34
N GLN A 74 -15.51 -2.28 -12.84
CA GLN A 74 -14.67 -3.09 -13.72
C GLN A 74 -14.42 -2.38 -15.06
N ASN A 75 -15.43 -1.80 -15.68
CA ASN A 75 -15.26 -1.02 -16.91
C ASN A 75 -14.31 0.17 -16.68
N LEU A 76 -14.45 0.88 -15.55
CA LEU A 76 -13.56 2.00 -15.22
C LEU A 76 -12.11 1.54 -15.01
N GLN A 77 -11.90 0.36 -14.41
CA GLN A 77 -10.58 -0.25 -14.27
C GLN A 77 -9.93 -0.48 -15.65
N GLU A 78 -10.69 -1.04 -16.60
CA GLU A 78 -10.22 -1.26 -17.99
C GLU A 78 -9.90 0.08 -18.67
N GLU A 79 -10.78 1.08 -18.54
CA GLU A 79 -10.52 2.42 -19.08
C GLU A 79 -9.23 3.04 -18.50
N ILE A 80 -8.96 2.89 -17.20
CA ILE A 80 -7.73 3.38 -16.57
C ILE A 80 -6.50 2.72 -17.20
N LYS A 81 -6.55 1.41 -17.41
CA LYS A 81 -5.46 0.65 -18.03
C LYS A 81 -5.18 1.13 -19.46
N ASP A 82 -6.23 1.33 -20.25
CA ASP A 82 -6.12 1.74 -21.65
C ASP A 82 -5.65 3.20 -21.77
N ALA A 83 -6.22 4.09 -20.97
CA ALA A 83 -5.84 5.50 -20.94
C ALA A 83 -4.39 5.74 -20.46
N GLY A 84 -3.93 4.90 -19.53
CA GLY A 84 -2.58 4.97 -18.99
C GLY A 84 -1.50 4.46 -19.96
N SER A 85 -1.84 3.50 -20.82
CA SER A 85 -0.91 2.85 -21.75
C SER A 85 -0.78 3.57 -23.10
N HIS A 86 -1.78 4.34 -23.52
CA HIS A 86 -1.78 5.05 -24.79
C HIS A 86 -1.38 6.54 -24.65
N ASP A 87 -0.50 7.03 -25.53
CA ASP A 87 -0.13 8.45 -25.64
C ASP A 87 -1.12 9.30 -26.45
N THR A 88 -2.00 8.64 -27.19
CA THR A 88 -3.01 9.25 -28.05
C THR A 88 -4.40 9.10 -27.46
N SER A 89 -5.23 10.14 -27.58
CA SER A 89 -6.62 10.18 -27.13
C SER A 89 -7.42 8.99 -27.68
N CYS A 90 -7.63 7.96 -26.85
CA CYS A 90 -8.53 6.88 -27.19
C CYS A 90 -9.96 7.46 -27.16
N PRO A 91 -10.70 7.45 -28.28
CA PRO A 91 -12.03 8.06 -28.33
C PRO A 91 -13.07 7.33 -27.45
N GLU A 92 -12.76 6.11 -27.01
CA GLU A 92 -13.63 5.25 -26.20
C GLU A 92 -13.47 5.48 -24.69
N VAL A 93 -12.36 6.08 -24.23
CA VAL A 93 -12.11 6.34 -22.81
C VAL A 93 -12.88 7.59 -22.35
N SER A 94 -13.48 7.51 -21.17
CA SER A 94 -14.16 8.65 -20.57
C SER A 94 -13.21 9.82 -20.24
N LEU A 95 -13.71 11.04 -20.37
CA LEU A 95 -12.99 12.27 -20.08
C LEU A 95 -12.47 12.35 -18.62
N PRO A 96 -13.23 11.91 -17.59
CA PRO A 96 -12.72 11.84 -16.21
C PRO A 96 -11.47 10.95 -16.10
N VAL A 97 -11.46 9.77 -16.73
CA VAL A 97 -10.30 8.87 -16.74
C VAL A 97 -9.13 9.48 -17.50
N CYS A 98 -9.38 10.11 -18.64
CA CYS A 98 -8.36 10.83 -19.39
C CYS A 98 -7.67 11.92 -18.54
N LEU A 99 -8.45 12.70 -17.78
CA LEU A 99 -7.90 13.73 -16.90
C LEU A 99 -7.12 13.11 -15.73
N LEU A 100 -7.62 12.03 -15.14
CA LEU A 100 -6.92 11.31 -14.09
C LEU A 100 -5.54 10.85 -14.58
N CYS A 101 -5.47 10.11 -15.68
CA CYS A 101 -4.20 9.67 -16.27
C CYS A 101 -3.33 10.86 -16.73
N GLY A 102 -3.94 11.97 -17.17
CA GLY A 102 -3.25 13.20 -17.52
C GLY A 102 -2.50 13.85 -16.35
N LEU A 103 -3.01 13.74 -15.11
CA LEU A 103 -2.30 14.21 -13.91
C LEU A 103 -0.96 13.47 -13.74
N LEU A 104 -0.95 12.17 -14.00
CA LEU A 104 0.24 11.33 -13.87
C LEU A 104 1.30 11.64 -14.94
N LYS A 105 0.87 12.03 -16.15
CA LYS A 105 1.77 12.45 -17.24
C LYS A 105 2.40 13.85 -17.03
N SER A 106 2.05 14.55 -15.95
CA SER A 106 2.56 15.89 -15.66
C SER A 106 4.05 15.88 -15.31
N LYS A 107 4.78 16.90 -15.78
CA LYS A 107 6.18 17.13 -15.41
C LYS A 107 6.36 17.51 -13.93
N HIS A 108 5.29 17.99 -13.29
CA HIS A 108 5.35 18.50 -11.92
C HIS A 108 4.92 17.44 -10.90
N ASN A 109 5.82 17.08 -9.99
CA ASN A 109 5.60 16.05 -8.95
C ASN A 109 4.33 16.34 -8.12
N TYR A 110 4.09 17.60 -7.76
CA TYR A 110 2.91 18.02 -6.98
C TYR A 110 1.58 17.92 -7.75
N ILE A 111 1.61 17.83 -9.09
CA ILE A 111 0.44 17.54 -9.91
C ILE A 111 0.24 16.03 -10.02
N ARG A 112 1.32 15.26 -10.18
CA ARG A 112 1.28 13.79 -10.11
C ARG A 112 0.79 13.28 -8.76
N TRP A 113 1.09 13.98 -7.68
CA TRP A 113 0.48 13.75 -6.36
C TRP A 113 -1.06 13.83 -6.40
N GLY A 114 -1.61 14.69 -7.26
CA GLY A 114 -3.04 14.81 -7.49
C GLY A 114 -3.69 13.52 -8.01
N PHE A 115 -2.98 12.75 -8.84
CA PHE A 115 -3.44 11.43 -9.29
C PHE A 115 -3.66 10.51 -8.09
N LEU A 116 -2.67 10.42 -7.20
CA LEU A 116 -2.73 9.58 -5.99
C LEU A 116 -3.82 10.03 -5.03
N TYR A 117 -3.99 11.35 -4.86
CA TYR A 117 -5.05 11.92 -4.03
C TYR A 117 -6.45 11.56 -4.57
N VAL A 118 -6.68 11.76 -5.87
CA VAL A 118 -7.97 11.47 -6.51
C VAL A 118 -8.25 9.97 -6.42
N LEU A 119 -7.25 9.12 -6.71
CA LEU A 119 -7.36 7.67 -6.59
C LEU A 119 -7.71 7.23 -5.16
N GLU A 120 -7.04 7.75 -4.14
CA GLU A 120 -7.33 7.41 -2.74
C GLU A 120 -8.80 7.72 -2.37
N LYS A 121 -9.27 8.93 -2.71
CA LYS A 121 -10.65 9.34 -2.43
C LYS A 121 -11.66 8.54 -3.23
N PHE A 122 -11.33 8.20 -4.47
CA PHE A 122 -12.15 7.36 -5.31
C PHE A 122 -12.30 5.94 -4.73
N LEU A 123 -11.19 5.28 -4.36
CA LEU A 123 -11.19 3.94 -3.76
C LEU A 123 -12.01 3.89 -2.46
N MET A 124 -11.87 4.90 -1.59
CA MET A 124 -12.68 5.02 -0.37
C MET A 124 -14.19 5.01 -0.70
N ARG A 125 -14.59 5.74 -1.73
CA ARG A 125 -15.98 5.89 -2.13
C ARG A 125 -16.50 4.66 -2.86
N CYS A 126 -15.70 3.98 -3.67
CA CYS A 126 -16.04 2.67 -4.23
C CYS A 126 -16.34 1.65 -3.13
N LYS A 127 -15.52 1.63 -2.06
CA LYS A 127 -15.72 0.75 -0.91
C LYS A 127 -17.11 0.98 -0.27
N LEU A 128 -17.47 2.24 -0.05
CA LEU A 128 -18.80 2.62 0.48
C LEU A 128 -19.94 2.24 -0.46
N LEU A 129 -19.82 2.53 -1.76
CA LEU A 129 -20.86 2.22 -2.75
C LEU A 129 -21.11 0.72 -2.90
N LEU A 130 -20.03 -0.08 -2.87
CA LEU A 130 -20.12 -1.53 -2.88
C LEU A 130 -20.80 -2.04 -1.60
N ASP A 131 -20.51 -1.46 -0.44
CA ASP A 131 -21.16 -1.81 0.82
C ASP A 131 -22.65 -1.45 0.83
N ASP A 132 -23.04 -0.30 0.25
CA ASP A 132 -24.43 0.13 0.16
C ASP A 132 -25.27 -0.76 -0.79
N SER A 133 -24.68 -1.30 -1.87
CA SER A 133 -25.39 -2.19 -2.79
C SER A 133 -25.86 -3.50 -2.15
N ASP A 134 -25.32 -3.90 -0.99
CA ASP A 134 -25.72 -5.12 -0.27
C ASP A 134 -26.98 -4.97 0.58
N MET A 135 -27.41 -3.74 0.87
CA MET A 135 -28.63 -3.51 1.66
C MET A 135 -29.91 -3.98 0.94
N GLN A 136 -29.79 -4.54 -0.27
CA GLN A 136 -30.87 -5.08 -1.08
C GLN A 136 -30.93 -6.63 -1.16
N GLU A 137 -29.90 -7.38 -0.72
CA GLU A 137 -29.88 -8.86 -0.83
C GLU A 137 -29.68 -9.58 0.52
N HIS A 138 -30.70 -10.33 0.97
CA HIS A 138 -30.73 -11.01 2.27
C HIS A 138 -30.23 -12.47 2.20
N SER A 139 -28.94 -12.75 2.45
CA SER A 139 -28.44 -14.12 2.69
C SER A 139 -27.06 -14.20 3.36
N VAL A 140 -26.99 -14.80 4.56
CA VAL A 140 -25.83 -14.79 5.47
C VAL A 140 -24.58 -15.51 4.93
N ALA A 141 -24.75 -16.60 4.17
CA ALA A 141 -23.62 -17.35 3.60
C ALA A 141 -23.06 -16.74 2.31
N TYR A 142 -23.86 -15.96 1.59
CA TYR A 142 -23.42 -15.19 0.41
C TYR A 142 -22.62 -13.94 0.82
N HIS A 143 -22.82 -13.41 2.03
CA HIS A 143 -22.18 -12.18 2.48
C HIS A 143 -20.64 -12.28 2.65
N SER A 144 -20.06 -13.43 2.99
CA SER A 144 -18.60 -13.54 3.15
C SER A 144 -17.85 -13.58 1.82
N LYS A 145 -18.38 -14.29 0.82
CA LYS A 145 -17.86 -14.32 -0.54
C LYS A 145 -17.97 -12.95 -1.20
N ASN A 146 -19.14 -12.30 -1.05
CA ASN A 146 -19.38 -10.95 -1.55
C ASN A 146 -18.39 -9.92 -0.96
N ARG A 147 -18.05 -9.99 0.34
CA ARG A 147 -17.06 -9.08 0.95
C ARG A 147 -15.65 -9.24 0.38
N LEU A 148 -15.22 -10.47 0.11
CA LEU A 148 -13.91 -10.71 -0.51
C LEU A 148 -13.89 -10.23 -1.96
N ASP A 149 -14.94 -10.53 -2.72
CA ASP A 149 -15.07 -10.08 -4.10
C ASP A 149 -15.00 -8.54 -4.15
N LYS A 150 -15.73 -7.83 -3.29
CA LYS A 150 -15.63 -6.35 -3.16
C LYS A 150 -14.23 -5.85 -2.87
N ALA A 151 -13.51 -6.51 -1.97
CA ALA A 151 -12.12 -6.16 -1.69
C ALA A 151 -11.25 -6.38 -2.93
N PHE A 152 -11.49 -7.45 -3.70
CA PHE A 152 -10.76 -7.72 -4.94
C PHE A 152 -11.01 -6.63 -5.99
N ALA A 153 -12.26 -6.21 -6.23
CA ALA A 153 -12.53 -5.12 -7.16
C ALA A 153 -11.81 -3.81 -6.80
N VAL A 154 -11.78 -3.44 -5.51
CA VAL A 154 -11.07 -2.25 -5.04
C VAL A 154 -9.55 -2.42 -5.22
N ILE A 155 -9.01 -3.60 -4.93
CA ILE A 155 -7.59 -3.92 -5.12
C ILE A 155 -7.20 -3.92 -6.59
N ASP A 156 -8.06 -4.39 -7.49
CA ASP A 156 -7.79 -4.43 -8.93
C ASP A 156 -7.72 -3.01 -9.51
N VAL A 157 -8.65 -2.13 -9.12
CA VAL A 157 -8.59 -0.70 -9.48
C VAL A 157 -7.32 -0.05 -8.93
N MET A 158 -7.04 -0.25 -7.64
CA MET A 158 -5.82 0.28 -7.00
C MET A 158 -4.57 -0.20 -7.73
N SER A 159 -4.44 -1.52 -7.93
CA SER A 159 -3.25 -2.13 -8.52
C SER A 159 -3.05 -1.69 -9.96
N THR A 160 -4.12 -1.64 -10.76
CA THR A 160 -4.08 -1.14 -12.14
C THR A 160 -3.60 0.30 -12.19
N ALA A 161 -4.16 1.17 -11.34
CA ALA A 161 -3.81 2.60 -11.31
C ALA A 161 -2.37 2.83 -10.78
N LEU A 162 -1.96 2.12 -9.73
CA LEU A 162 -0.61 2.24 -9.17
C LEU A 162 0.46 1.65 -10.10
N LEU A 163 0.11 0.64 -10.91
CA LEU A 163 1.04 0.10 -11.90
C LEU A 163 1.39 1.16 -12.95
N LEU A 164 0.47 2.06 -13.29
CA LEU A 164 0.76 3.20 -14.17
C LEU A 164 1.82 4.12 -13.54
N VAL A 165 1.82 4.30 -12.21
CA VAL A 165 2.82 5.12 -11.50
C VAL A 165 4.21 4.52 -11.64
N VAL A 166 4.30 3.19 -11.50
CA VAL A 166 5.55 2.45 -11.72
C VAL A 166 6.00 2.55 -13.18
N GLN A 167 5.08 2.37 -14.14
CA GLN A 167 5.38 2.47 -15.57
C GLN A 167 5.82 3.88 -16.00
N ASN A 168 5.32 4.92 -15.34
CA ASN A 168 5.75 6.30 -15.55
C ASN A 168 7.10 6.62 -14.86
N ASN A 169 7.73 5.65 -14.21
CA ASN A 169 8.99 5.80 -13.48
C ASN A 169 8.94 6.97 -12.48
N GLU A 170 7.90 7.04 -11.65
CA GLU A 170 7.86 8.04 -10.58
C GLU A 170 9.07 7.91 -9.67
N THR A 171 9.74 9.05 -9.41
CA THR A 171 10.93 9.14 -8.56
C THR A 171 10.70 10.00 -7.33
N ASP A 172 9.59 10.75 -7.27
CA ASP A 172 9.28 11.57 -6.12
C ASP A 172 8.94 10.71 -4.90
N HIS A 173 9.74 10.83 -3.84
CA HIS A 173 9.57 10.00 -2.64
C HIS A 173 8.22 10.22 -1.95
N ILE A 174 7.65 11.43 -1.98
CA ILE A 174 6.34 11.68 -1.35
C ILE A 174 5.25 10.93 -2.12
N ASN A 175 5.33 10.93 -3.45
CA ASN A 175 4.39 10.17 -4.30
C ASN A 175 4.55 8.65 -4.09
N ILE A 176 5.78 8.15 -4.08
CA ILE A 176 6.06 6.72 -3.83
C ILE A 176 5.54 6.30 -2.46
N LEU A 177 5.77 7.12 -1.43
CA LEU A 177 5.27 6.83 -0.10
C LEU A 177 3.76 6.87 0.01
N LYS A 178 3.10 7.80 -0.68
CA LYS A 178 1.63 7.84 -0.72
C LYS A 178 1.05 6.62 -1.43
N MET A 179 1.74 6.11 -2.45
CA MET A 179 1.42 4.83 -3.08
C MET A 179 1.55 3.67 -2.09
N CYS A 180 2.63 3.60 -1.31
CA CYS A 180 2.80 2.57 -0.27
C CYS A 180 1.72 2.64 0.82
N ASP A 181 1.39 3.85 1.30
CA ASP A 181 0.31 4.08 2.28
C ASP A 181 -1.04 3.54 1.77
N MET A 182 -1.33 3.77 0.49
CA MET A 182 -2.52 3.23 -0.17
C MET A 182 -2.52 1.70 -0.22
N LEU A 183 -1.38 1.09 -0.63
CA LEU A 183 -1.21 -0.36 -0.65
C LEU A 183 -1.47 -0.98 0.73
N PHE A 184 -0.80 -0.48 1.77
CA PHE A 184 -1.00 -1.01 3.13
C PHE A 184 -2.43 -0.80 3.63
N SER A 185 -3.07 0.33 3.31
CA SER A 185 -4.43 0.62 3.73
C SER A 185 -5.47 -0.31 3.09
N GLN A 186 -5.21 -0.85 1.90
CA GLN A 186 -6.10 -1.83 1.26
C GLN A 186 -5.74 -3.28 1.61
N LEU A 187 -4.46 -3.60 1.80
CA LEU A 187 -4.00 -4.97 2.02
C LEU A 187 -3.99 -5.40 3.49
N CYS A 188 -3.80 -4.46 4.41
CA CYS A 188 -3.63 -4.78 5.81
C CYS A 188 -4.92 -4.57 6.62
N LEU A 189 -5.20 -5.52 7.51
CA LEU A 189 -6.32 -5.47 8.45
C LEU A 189 -5.77 -5.31 9.87
N ARG A 190 -6.28 -4.32 10.62
CA ARG A 190 -5.90 -4.13 12.03
C ARG A 190 -6.51 -5.26 12.86
N LEU A 191 -5.70 -5.86 13.74
CA LEU A 191 -6.20 -6.84 14.71
C LEU A 191 -6.87 -6.09 15.88
N PRO A 192 -8.08 -6.49 16.31
CA PRO A 192 -8.72 -5.90 17.47
C PRO A 192 -7.85 -6.17 18.70
N SER A 193 -7.54 -5.13 19.48
CA SER A 193 -6.81 -5.28 20.74
C SER A 193 -7.64 -6.17 21.68
N THR A 194 -7.05 -7.26 22.16
CA THR A 194 -7.64 -8.15 23.18
C THR A 194 -7.78 -7.41 24.51
N ASN A 195 -8.80 -6.56 24.63
CA ASN A 195 -9.24 -5.99 25.90
C ASN A 195 -10.76 -5.80 25.98
N VAL A 196 -11.53 -6.36 25.04
CA VAL A 196 -12.99 -6.45 25.16
C VAL A 196 -13.38 -7.92 25.11
N MET A 197 -13.57 -8.45 26.31
CA MET A 197 -14.19 -9.74 26.58
C MET A 197 -15.62 -9.72 26.01
N GLN A 198 -15.83 -10.28 24.82
CA GLN A 198 -17.13 -10.82 24.43
C GLN A 198 -17.02 -12.35 24.44
N LEU A 199 -17.35 -12.88 25.62
CA LEU A 199 -17.59 -14.29 25.88
C LEU A 199 -18.85 -14.71 25.11
N GLY A 200 -18.67 -15.41 23.99
CA GLY A 200 -19.75 -16.11 23.28
C GLY A 200 -19.55 -16.17 21.77
N GLY A 201 -18.72 -17.10 21.28
CA GLY A 201 -18.71 -17.42 19.84
C GLY A 201 -17.42 -17.99 19.25
N LEU A 202 -16.31 -18.09 19.97
CA LEU A 202 -15.03 -18.55 19.42
C LEU A 202 -14.73 -20.01 19.73
N GLN A 203 -15.55 -20.92 19.20
CA GLN A 203 -15.20 -22.35 19.09
C GLN A 203 -14.84 -22.78 17.64
N SER A 204 -14.89 -21.89 16.65
CA SER A 204 -14.73 -22.28 15.23
C SER A 204 -13.43 -21.84 14.54
N LEU A 205 -12.54 -21.07 15.19
CA LEU A 205 -11.28 -20.63 14.54
C LEU A 205 -10.04 -21.47 14.89
N GLY A 206 -10.18 -22.48 15.74
CA GLY A 206 -9.07 -23.34 16.19
C GLY A 206 -8.58 -24.41 15.21
N GLN A 207 -9.15 -24.49 13.99
CA GLN A 207 -8.84 -25.57 13.03
C GLN A 207 -8.12 -25.11 11.74
N LEU A 208 -7.84 -23.82 11.55
CA LEU A 208 -7.30 -23.31 10.27
C LEU A 208 -5.82 -22.93 10.28
N PHE A 209 -5.15 -22.95 11.43
CA PHE A 209 -3.70 -22.72 11.50
C PHE A 209 -3.04 -23.69 12.48
N GLY A 210 -2.42 -24.74 11.92
CA GLY A 210 -1.47 -25.58 12.64
C GLY A 210 -0.18 -24.81 12.88
N CYS A 211 -0.15 -23.97 13.92
CA CYS A 211 1.07 -23.38 14.45
C CYS A 211 1.02 -23.46 15.98
N THR A 212 2.00 -24.16 16.56
CA THR A 212 2.18 -24.34 18.00
C THR A 212 2.47 -22.99 18.65
N THR A 213 1.50 -22.44 19.36
CA THR A 213 1.67 -21.25 20.20
C THR A 213 2.50 -21.60 21.43
N LYS A 214 3.77 -21.18 21.45
CA LYS A 214 4.48 -20.96 22.71
C LYS A 214 4.26 -19.50 23.11
N ASN A 215 3.65 -19.33 24.28
CA ASN A 215 3.33 -18.05 24.91
C ASN A 215 4.57 -17.14 24.95
N ILE A 216 4.46 -15.93 24.40
CA ILE A 216 5.39 -14.84 24.67
C ILE A 216 4.74 -13.98 25.75
N GLU A 217 5.23 -14.15 26.97
CA GLU A 217 4.94 -13.32 28.12
C GLU A 217 5.69 -11.99 27.94
N CYS A 218 4.96 -10.90 27.67
CA CYS A 218 5.55 -9.57 27.49
C CYS A 218 5.89 -8.97 28.86
N THR A 219 7.16 -8.97 29.21
CA THR A 219 7.67 -8.39 30.46
C THR A 219 7.61 -6.87 30.38
N LEU A 220 6.68 -6.28 31.14
CA LEU A 220 6.44 -4.85 31.24
C LEU A 220 7.25 -4.31 32.44
N GLU A 221 8.53 -4.02 32.24
CA GLU A 221 9.32 -3.24 33.18
C GLU A 221 10.25 -2.30 32.41
N THR A 222 9.91 -1.01 32.38
CA THR A 222 10.75 0.13 32.80
C THR A 222 9.99 1.42 32.49
N LEU A 223 9.14 1.84 33.43
CA LEU A 223 8.64 3.21 33.51
C LEU A 223 9.70 4.10 34.18
N ALA A 224 9.59 5.40 33.91
CA ALA A 224 10.11 6.52 34.69
C ALA A 224 11.54 6.99 34.39
N SER A 225 11.66 7.92 33.44
CA SER A 225 11.70 9.35 33.78
C SER A 225 11.96 10.15 32.51
N HIS A 226 11.21 11.23 32.29
CA HIS A 226 11.78 12.57 32.07
C HIS A 226 10.66 13.58 31.78
N LYS A 227 10.71 14.64 32.58
CA LYS A 227 9.81 15.79 32.65
C LYS A 227 9.70 16.53 31.32
N THR A 228 8.47 16.90 30.99
CA THR A 228 8.07 17.91 30.01
C THR A 228 8.66 19.29 30.32
N ILE A 229 9.20 19.96 29.31
CA ILE A 229 9.26 21.43 29.22
C ILE A 229 8.58 21.81 27.90
N GLY A 230 7.50 22.57 28.01
CA GLY A 230 6.64 22.93 26.88
C GLY A 230 7.17 24.07 26.04
N THR A 231 6.75 24.10 24.78
CA THR A 231 6.62 25.34 24.01
C THR A 231 5.42 25.23 23.07
N LYS A 232 4.57 26.25 23.09
CA LYS A 232 3.28 26.36 22.39
C LYS A 232 3.46 26.83 20.93
N SER A 233 2.69 26.26 20.01
CA SER A 233 1.97 26.98 18.94
C SER A 233 0.95 26.02 18.31
N LEU A 234 -0.33 26.03 18.68
CA LEU A 234 -1.42 26.87 18.15
C LEU A 234 -1.64 26.75 16.62
N SER A 235 -2.61 25.92 16.22
CA SER A 235 -3.82 26.45 15.55
C SER A 235 -4.96 25.42 15.67
N ARG A 236 -5.90 25.82 16.52
CA ARG A 236 -7.12 25.16 16.97
C ARG A 236 -8.27 25.56 16.03
N ASN A 237 -9.11 24.61 15.63
CA ASN A 237 -10.51 24.89 15.32
C ASN A 237 -11.37 24.09 16.32
N GLU A 238 -12.11 24.84 17.14
CA GLU A 238 -13.06 24.37 18.14
C GLU A 238 -14.40 24.03 17.47
N THR A 239 -15.01 22.91 17.87
CA THR A 239 -16.42 22.92 18.32
C THR A 239 -16.61 21.83 19.38
N LEU A 240 -17.27 22.23 20.46
CA LEU A 240 -17.40 21.60 21.77
C LEU A 240 -18.45 20.47 21.81
N GLN A 241 -18.18 19.38 22.53
CA GLN A 241 -18.80 19.11 23.84
C GLN A 241 -18.10 17.94 24.53
N ASP A 242 -17.77 18.18 25.80
CA ASP A 242 -16.91 17.38 26.68
C ASP A 242 -17.78 16.70 27.73
N THR A 243 -17.72 15.37 27.87
CA THR A 243 -17.85 14.67 29.18
C THR A 243 -17.48 13.19 29.04
N GLY A 244 -16.41 12.73 29.72
CA GLY A 244 -16.18 11.30 29.97
C GLY A 244 -14.71 10.89 30.12
N MET A 245 -14.26 10.80 31.37
CA MET A 245 -12.89 10.51 31.82
C MET A 245 -12.28 9.16 31.38
N ASN A 246 -10.98 9.22 31.05
CA ASN A 246 -9.95 8.19 31.26
C ASN A 246 -10.02 6.85 30.48
N GLN A 247 -10.33 6.88 29.19
CA GLN A 247 -9.97 5.80 28.24
C GLN A 247 -9.17 6.31 27.02
N SER A 248 -8.87 7.60 26.96
CA SER A 248 -8.39 8.27 25.74
C SER A 248 -6.90 8.10 25.45
N THR A 249 -6.05 7.76 26.42
CA THR A 249 -4.60 7.73 26.19
C THR A 249 -4.13 6.51 25.40
N GLN A 250 -4.80 5.36 25.52
CA GLN A 250 -4.49 4.14 24.76
C GLN A 250 -5.17 4.13 23.38
N SER A 251 -6.38 4.70 23.30
CA SER A 251 -7.13 4.87 22.04
C SER A 251 -6.49 5.93 21.12
N ALA A 252 -5.98 7.02 21.68
CA ALA A 252 -5.27 8.05 20.91
C ALA A 252 -3.93 7.55 20.35
N LEU A 253 -3.20 6.69 21.09
CA LEU A 253 -1.89 6.16 20.65
C LEU A 253 -2.00 5.19 19.46
N LEU A 254 -3.13 4.48 19.33
CA LEU A 254 -3.40 3.58 18.21
C LEU A 254 -3.87 4.32 16.94
N CYS A 255 -4.35 5.55 17.07
CA CYS A 255 -4.85 6.35 15.96
C CYS A 255 -3.72 6.87 15.04
N GLU A 256 -2.50 7.01 15.56
CA GLU A 256 -1.38 7.66 14.86
C GLU A 256 -0.33 6.69 14.28
N THR A 257 -0.51 5.37 14.43
CA THR A 257 0.48 4.39 13.94
C THR A 257 0.15 3.92 12.52
N SER A 258 1.11 4.01 11.59
CA SER A 258 0.93 3.57 10.20
C SER A 258 0.66 2.05 10.11
N MET A 259 -0.02 1.62 9.05
CA MET A 259 -0.31 0.20 8.82
C MET A 259 0.96 -0.65 8.65
N ALA A 260 2.00 -0.09 8.03
CA ALA A 260 3.31 -0.74 7.91
C ALA A 260 3.92 -1.06 9.29
N ALA A 261 3.90 -0.09 10.21
CA ALA A 261 4.41 -0.31 11.55
C ALA A 261 3.53 -1.28 12.37
N LEU A 262 2.22 -1.25 12.19
CA LEU A 262 1.32 -2.22 12.82
C LEU A 262 1.59 -3.64 12.29
N LEU A 263 1.85 -3.80 10.99
CA LEU A 263 2.20 -5.07 10.38
C LEU A 263 3.51 -5.63 10.98
N LEU A 264 4.55 -4.80 11.07
CA LEU A 264 5.84 -5.19 11.67
C LEU A 264 5.72 -5.56 13.15
N LYS A 265 4.78 -4.95 13.88
CA LYS A 265 4.50 -5.26 15.28
C LYS A 265 3.57 -6.48 15.46
N GLY A 266 3.09 -7.10 14.38
CA GLY A 266 2.11 -8.18 14.45
C GLY A 266 0.73 -7.74 14.95
N LEU A 267 0.42 -6.44 14.87
CA LEU A 267 -0.87 -5.84 15.23
C LEU A 267 -1.76 -5.59 14.01
N ALA A 268 -1.24 -5.86 12.82
CA ALA A 268 -2.00 -5.96 11.59
C ALA A 268 -1.62 -7.25 10.86
N ILE A 269 -2.52 -7.74 10.02
CA ILE A 269 -2.31 -8.88 9.14
C ILE A 269 -2.53 -8.48 7.69
N ALA A 270 -1.79 -9.10 6.76
CA ALA A 270 -2.02 -8.98 5.33
C ALA A 270 -2.48 -10.35 4.78
N PRO A 271 -3.78 -10.55 4.52
CA PRO A 271 -4.29 -11.79 3.98
C PRO A 271 -3.64 -12.12 2.63
N MET A 272 -3.10 -13.33 2.49
CA MET A 272 -2.36 -13.71 1.29
C MET A 272 -3.22 -13.70 0.03
N GLN A 273 -4.54 -13.89 0.16
CA GLN A 273 -5.50 -13.77 -0.94
C GLN A 273 -5.50 -12.35 -1.55
N LEU A 274 -5.29 -11.31 -0.74
CA LEU A 274 -5.21 -9.93 -1.21
C LEU A 274 -3.82 -9.62 -1.76
N VAL A 275 -2.76 -10.10 -1.09
CA VAL A 275 -1.37 -9.93 -1.52
C VAL A 275 -1.11 -10.58 -2.88
N ALA A 276 -1.72 -11.74 -3.13
CA ALA A 276 -1.57 -12.48 -4.39
C ALA A 276 -2.07 -11.69 -5.61
N LEU A 277 -3.10 -10.84 -5.46
CA LEU A 277 -3.67 -10.04 -6.55
C LEU A 277 -2.79 -8.86 -6.97
N VAL A 278 -1.92 -8.39 -6.08
CA VAL A 278 -1.09 -7.21 -6.33
C VAL A 278 0.11 -7.59 -7.19
N PRO A 279 0.37 -6.92 -8.32
CA PRO A 279 1.57 -7.12 -9.13
C PRO A 279 2.85 -6.99 -8.31
N THR A 280 3.83 -7.87 -8.54
CA THR A 280 5.08 -7.93 -7.75
C THR A 280 5.87 -6.62 -7.81
N SER A 281 5.79 -5.90 -8.95
CA SER A 281 6.41 -4.58 -9.15
C SER A 281 5.95 -3.50 -8.19
N LEU A 282 4.74 -3.61 -7.64
CA LEU A 282 4.23 -2.68 -6.62
C LEU A 282 4.85 -2.93 -5.24
N PHE A 283 5.52 -4.07 -5.03
CA PHE A 283 6.28 -4.35 -3.82
C PHE A 283 7.78 -4.05 -4.00
N TYR A 284 8.43 -4.65 -4.99
CA TYR A 284 9.89 -4.50 -5.15
C TYR A 284 10.29 -3.13 -5.69
N GLY A 285 9.48 -2.50 -6.54
CA GLY A 285 9.80 -1.19 -7.13
C GLY A 285 10.01 -0.11 -6.05
N PRO A 286 9.00 0.15 -5.20
CA PRO A 286 9.12 1.10 -4.09
C PRO A 286 10.16 0.67 -3.06
N LEU A 287 10.30 -0.65 -2.83
CA LEU A 287 11.36 -1.18 -1.97
C LEU A 287 12.74 -0.82 -2.51
N MET A 288 13.00 -0.75 -3.81
CA MET A 288 14.32 -0.31 -4.29
C MET A 288 14.44 1.22 -4.28
N GLN A 289 13.38 1.93 -4.69
CA GLN A 289 13.42 3.40 -4.80
C GLN A 289 13.63 4.12 -3.46
N LEU A 290 13.26 3.50 -2.33
CA LEU A 290 13.34 4.11 -1.00
C LEU A 290 14.68 3.83 -0.27
N GLU A 291 15.70 3.26 -0.92
CA GLU A 291 16.90 2.70 -0.24
C GLU A 291 17.73 3.74 0.50
N GLY A 292 17.86 4.95 -0.06
CA GLY A 292 18.54 6.07 0.59
C GLY A 292 17.67 6.94 1.51
N ALA A 293 16.35 6.74 1.51
CA ALA A 293 15.42 7.57 2.26
C ALA A 293 15.18 7.07 3.70
N ALA A 294 15.75 5.92 4.05
CA ALA A 294 15.62 5.30 5.37
C ALA A 294 16.52 5.94 6.44
N SER A 295 17.58 6.67 6.06
CA SER A 295 18.56 7.21 7.01
C SER A 295 18.30 8.65 7.46
N ASP A 296 17.76 9.55 6.62
CA ASP A 296 17.97 10.99 6.88
C ASP A 296 16.79 11.97 6.69
N ASP A 297 15.63 11.57 6.16
CA ASP A 297 14.64 12.58 5.73
C ASP A 297 13.41 12.72 6.65
N ILE A 298 13.56 13.55 7.70
CA ILE A 298 12.52 13.87 8.68
C ILE A 298 11.25 14.43 8.01
N ALA A 299 11.40 15.24 6.94
CA ALA A 299 10.27 15.84 6.22
C ALA A 299 9.44 14.79 5.48
N LEU A 300 10.10 13.76 4.96
CA LEU A 300 9.48 12.66 4.24
C LEU A 300 8.68 11.76 5.19
N GLY A 301 9.22 11.50 6.40
CA GLY A 301 8.49 10.83 7.46
C GLY A 301 7.21 11.59 7.88
N ILE A 302 7.27 12.91 8.03
CA ILE A 302 6.10 13.72 8.40
C ILE A 302 5.00 13.68 7.33
N ALA A 303 5.38 13.63 6.04
CA ALA A 303 4.41 13.56 4.93
C ALA A 303 3.56 12.27 4.93
N VAL A 304 4.04 11.19 5.56
CA VAL A 304 3.29 9.93 5.79
C VAL A 304 2.71 9.79 7.19
N GLY A 305 2.75 10.84 8.01
CA GLY A 305 2.25 10.82 9.38
C GLY A 305 3.24 10.30 10.43
N SER A 306 4.53 10.16 10.10
CA SER A 306 5.59 9.84 11.06
C SER A 306 6.11 11.09 11.77
N THR A 307 6.25 11.06 13.09
CA THR A 307 6.65 12.21 13.92
C THR A 307 8.17 12.48 13.99
N GLY A 308 8.94 12.04 12.99
CA GLY A 308 10.34 12.44 12.77
C GLY A 308 11.36 12.10 13.86
N ARG A 309 12.01 10.93 13.77
CA ARG A 309 13.28 10.46 14.37
C ARG A 309 13.47 8.99 13.99
N GLY A 310 14.71 8.54 13.75
CA GLY A 310 14.99 7.12 13.49
C GLY A 310 14.40 6.24 14.61
N ASN A 311 13.74 5.14 14.24
CA ASN A 311 12.91 4.28 15.09
C ASN A 311 11.49 4.78 15.45
N ILE A 312 10.93 5.75 14.74
CA ILE A 312 9.50 6.07 14.88
C ILE A 312 8.64 5.12 14.00
N PRO A 313 7.54 4.57 14.55
CA PRO A 313 6.57 3.80 13.79
C PRO A 313 6.11 4.53 12.52
N GLY A 314 6.29 3.89 11.36
CA GLY A 314 5.85 4.39 10.06
C GLY A 314 6.87 5.24 9.32
N ALA A 315 8.13 5.24 9.74
CA ALA A 315 9.23 5.78 8.95
C ALA A 315 9.38 5.04 7.61
N THR A 316 10.10 5.64 6.66
CA THR A 316 10.43 5.03 5.37
C THR A 316 11.05 3.63 5.52
N SER A 317 11.87 3.45 6.55
CA SER A 317 12.47 2.16 6.90
C SER A 317 11.42 1.09 7.28
N ASP A 318 10.38 1.46 8.05
CA ASP A 318 9.26 0.56 8.37
C ASP A 318 8.48 0.17 7.12
N ILE A 319 8.27 1.12 6.22
CA ILE A 319 7.60 0.90 4.94
C ILE A 319 8.40 -0.09 4.09
N ARG A 320 9.72 0.10 3.93
CA ARG A 320 10.61 -0.84 3.22
C ARG A 320 10.55 -2.25 3.82
N ALA A 321 10.74 -2.35 5.13
CA ALA A 321 10.73 -3.63 5.83
C ALA A 321 9.37 -4.34 5.68
N ALA A 322 8.26 -3.61 5.77
CA ALA A 322 6.92 -4.14 5.57
C ALA A 322 6.67 -4.58 4.11
N LEU A 323 7.10 -3.78 3.12
CA LEU A 323 7.01 -4.15 1.69
C LEU A 323 7.78 -5.43 1.40
N LEU A 324 8.99 -5.57 1.95
CA LEU A 324 9.79 -6.78 1.81
C LEU A 324 9.09 -8.01 2.40
N LEU A 325 8.44 -7.88 3.57
CA LEU A 325 7.68 -9.00 4.14
C LEU A 325 6.49 -9.40 3.26
N LEU A 326 5.79 -8.44 2.66
CA LEU A 326 4.72 -8.73 1.70
C LEU A 326 5.26 -9.42 0.45
N LEU A 327 6.39 -8.94 -0.08
CA LEU A 327 7.08 -9.54 -1.23
C LEU A 327 7.52 -10.98 -0.93
N ILE A 328 8.18 -11.21 0.20
CA ILE A 328 8.56 -12.55 0.67
C ILE A 328 7.32 -13.45 0.78
N GLY A 329 6.24 -12.94 1.35
CA GLY A 329 4.96 -13.65 1.43
C GLY A 329 4.45 -14.09 0.06
N LYS A 330 4.44 -13.16 -0.92
CA LYS A 330 4.04 -13.44 -2.30
C LYS A 330 4.96 -14.47 -2.97
N CYS A 331 6.28 -14.26 -2.95
CA CYS A 331 7.26 -15.18 -3.55
C CYS A 331 7.28 -16.57 -2.90
N THR A 332 6.87 -16.69 -1.63
CA THR A 332 6.72 -17.99 -0.97
C THR A 332 5.48 -18.75 -1.45
N ALA A 333 4.40 -18.02 -1.76
CA ALA A 333 3.14 -18.61 -2.22
C ALA A 333 3.12 -18.84 -3.75
N ASP A 334 3.88 -18.05 -4.51
CA ASP A 334 3.88 -18.01 -5.96
C ASP A 334 5.31 -17.99 -6.54
N PRO A 335 5.77 -19.10 -7.14
CA PRO A 335 7.07 -19.18 -7.80
C PRO A 335 7.24 -18.24 -9.00
N GLU A 336 6.16 -17.84 -9.69
CA GLU A 336 6.25 -16.90 -10.80
C GLU A 336 6.64 -15.50 -10.29
N ALA A 337 6.03 -15.06 -9.18
CA ALA A 337 6.39 -13.81 -8.52
C ALA A 337 7.86 -13.76 -8.07
N LEU A 338 8.43 -14.89 -7.67
CA LEU A 338 9.86 -15.00 -7.38
C LEU A 338 10.72 -14.83 -8.65
N SER A 339 10.30 -15.44 -9.76
CA SER A 339 10.99 -15.34 -11.05
C SER A 339 10.98 -13.89 -11.57
N GLU A 340 9.88 -13.16 -11.35
CA GLU A 340 9.75 -11.74 -11.72
C GLU A 340 10.78 -10.82 -11.04
N VAL A 341 11.25 -11.20 -9.84
CA VAL A 341 12.30 -10.47 -9.11
C VAL A 341 13.68 -11.11 -9.29
N GLU A 342 13.94 -11.82 -10.38
CA GLU A 342 15.26 -12.45 -10.64
C GLU A 342 15.65 -13.53 -9.60
N GLY A 343 14.67 -14.06 -8.88
CA GLY A 343 14.87 -15.18 -7.96
C GLY A 343 15.69 -14.85 -6.71
N ASN A 344 16.59 -15.77 -6.36
CA ASN A 344 17.40 -15.66 -5.14
C ASN A 344 18.42 -14.52 -5.22
N GLU A 345 18.83 -14.11 -6.43
CA GLU A 345 19.85 -13.05 -6.62
C GLU A 345 19.38 -11.70 -6.10
N PHE A 346 18.11 -11.35 -6.29
CA PHE A 346 17.54 -10.13 -5.73
C PHE A 346 17.66 -10.09 -4.20
N PHE A 347 17.27 -11.16 -3.52
CA PHE A 347 17.37 -11.24 -2.05
C PHE A 347 18.83 -11.32 -1.58
N ARG A 348 19.74 -11.88 -2.37
CA ARG A 348 21.19 -11.85 -2.09
C ARG A 348 21.73 -10.42 -2.15
N GLY A 349 21.29 -9.63 -3.14
CA GLY A 349 21.63 -8.20 -3.24
C GLY A 349 21.18 -7.39 -2.02
N LEU A 350 20.01 -7.71 -1.46
CA LEU A 350 19.49 -7.05 -0.26
C LEU A 350 20.25 -7.39 1.03
N LEU A 351 21.21 -8.32 1.02
CA LEU A 351 22.05 -8.59 2.20
C LEU A 351 23.02 -7.43 2.50
N ASP A 352 23.32 -6.60 1.51
CA ASP A 352 24.16 -5.42 1.63
C ASP A 352 23.35 -4.13 1.93
N ASP A 353 22.04 -4.25 2.17
CA ASP A 353 21.14 -3.11 2.46
C ASP A 353 21.52 -2.39 3.76
N THR A 354 21.30 -1.08 3.78
CA THR A 354 21.58 -0.21 4.93
C THR A 354 20.59 -0.43 6.08
N ASP A 355 19.34 -0.80 5.81
CA ASP A 355 18.37 -1.21 6.83
C ASP A 355 18.64 -2.67 7.22
N SER A 356 19.14 -2.85 8.44
CA SER A 356 19.42 -4.17 9.01
C SER A 356 18.23 -5.15 8.98
N ARG A 357 16.98 -4.66 9.00
CA ARG A 357 15.78 -5.51 8.92
C ARG A 357 15.56 -6.02 7.51
N VAL A 358 15.84 -5.21 6.49
CA VAL A 358 15.80 -5.63 5.09
C VAL A 358 16.80 -6.75 4.87
N ALA A 359 18.06 -6.54 5.28
CA ALA A 359 19.10 -7.56 5.20
C ALA A 359 18.73 -8.84 6.00
N TYR A 360 18.17 -8.68 7.20
CA TYR A 360 17.77 -9.79 8.05
C TYR A 360 16.62 -10.62 7.45
N TYR A 361 15.55 -9.98 6.99
CA TYR A 361 14.40 -10.69 6.41
C TYR A 361 14.76 -11.38 5.10
N SER A 362 15.59 -10.74 4.25
CA SER A 362 16.12 -11.37 3.04
C SER A 362 16.96 -12.61 3.35
N ALA A 363 17.85 -12.53 4.34
CA ALA A 363 18.64 -13.67 4.78
C ALA A 363 17.78 -14.82 5.33
N ALA A 364 16.80 -14.49 6.17
CA ALA A 364 15.87 -15.48 6.74
C ALA A 364 15.05 -16.18 5.66
N PHE A 365 14.60 -15.45 4.62
CA PHE A 365 13.91 -16.02 3.48
C PHE A 365 14.79 -16.99 2.70
N LEU A 366 15.99 -16.56 2.28
CA LEU A 366 16.94 -17.40 1.56
C LEU A 366 17.31 -18.66 2.37
N LEU A 367 17.53 -18.51 3.67
CA LEU A 367 17.91 -19.61 4.55
C LEU A 367 16.78 -20.64 4.65
N LYS A 368 15.55 -20.17 4.90
CA LYS A 368 14.37 -21.03 4.96
C LYS A 368 14.21 -21.82 3.66
N ARG A 369 14.45 -21.19 2.51
CA ARG A 369 14.39 -21.85 1.20
C ARG A 369 15.47 -22.88 1.00
N MET A 370 16.73 -22.57 1.31
CA MET A 370 17.81 -23.56 1.27
C MET A 370 17.48 -24.77 2.16
N MET A 371 16.90 -24.54 3.34
CA MET A 371 16.49 -25.61 4.25
C MET A 371 15.37 -26.50 3.68
N THR A 372 14.46 -25.95 2.89
CA THR A 372 13.30 -26.69 2.35
C THR A 372 13.52 -27.26 0.95
N GLU A 373 14.25 -26.55 0.09
CA GLU A 373 14.44 -26.87 -1.32
C GLU A 373 15.76 -27.62 -1.57
N GLU A 374 16.82 -27.28 -0.81
CA GLU A 374 18.16 -27.86 -0.97
C GLU A 374 18.76 -28.35 0.38
N PRO A 375 18.06 -29.22 1.12
CA PRO A 375 18.44 -29.59 2.49
C PRO A 375 19.85 -30.22 2.58
N ASP A 376 20.26 -30.99 1.57
CA ASP A 376 21.58 -31.63 1.53
C ASP A 376 22.72 -30.62 1.35
N VAL A 377 22.50 -29.60 0.52
CA VAL A 377 23.44 -28.49 0.36
C VAL A 377 23.52 -27.72 1.67
N TYR A 378 22.37 -27.34 2.22
CA TYR A 378 22.29 -26.63 3.48
C TYR A 378 23.00 -27.38 4.62
N GLN A 379 22.78 -28.68 4.77
CA GLN A 379 23.39 -29.47 5.84
C GLN A 379 24.93 -29.53 5.73
N ARG A 380 25.47 -29.70 4.51
CA ARG A 380 26.93 -29.66 4.29
C ARG A 380 27.53 -28.30 4.61
N MET A 381 26.87 -27.23 4.15
CA MET A 381 27.31 -25.86 4.42
C MET A 381 27.24 -25.56 5.92
N LEU A 382 26.18 -25.99 6.60
CA LEU A 382 26.00 -25.82 8.04
C LEU A 382 27.09 -26.54 8.85
N GLN A 383 27.47 -27.77 8.49
CA GLN A 383 28.56 -28.49 9.16
C GLN A 383 29.90 -27.75 9.03
N SER A 384 30.19 -27.23 7.84
CA SER A 384 31.37 -26.43 7.57
C SER A 384 31.35 -25.12 8.38
N LEU A 385 30.18 -24.51 8.47
CA LEU A 385 29.94 -23.30 9.23
C LEU A 385 30.11 -23.51 10.74
N ILE A 386 29.59 -24.61 11.30
CA ILE A 386 29.78 -25.00 12.70
C ILE A 386 31.27 -25.18 13.01
N SER A 387 32.01 -25.87 12.13
CA SER A 387 33.45 -26.06 12.29
C SER A 387 34.19 -24.72 12.35
N LYS A 388 33.82 -23.76 11.48
CA LYS A 388 34.36 -22.39 11.48
C LYS A 388 33.97 -21.61 12.74
N ALA A 389 32.71 -21.71 13.18
CA ALA A 389 32.21 -21.04 14.38
C ALA A 389 32.96 -21.52 15.64
N GLN A 390 33.24 -22.83 15.73
CA GLN A 390 34.03 -23.41 16.82
C GLN A 390 35.49 -22.95 16.78
N GLN A 391 36.13 -22.92 15.60
CA GLN A 391 37.50 -22.43 15.45
C GLN A 391 37.65 -20.95 15.84
N CYS A 392 36.65 -20.13 15.53
CA CYS A 392 36.65 -18.70 15.84
C CYS A 392 36.00 -18.35 17.20
N ASN A 393 35.50 -19.34 17.94
CA ASN A 393 34.74 -19.17 19.19
C ASN A 393 33.60 -18.14 19.07
N ASN A 394 32.79 -18.22 18.00
CA ASN A 394 31.72 -17.27 17.70
C ASN A 394 30.39 -17.99 17.40
N GLU A 395 29.62 -18.29 18.45
CA GLU A 395 28.34 -19.01 18.36
C GLU A 395 27.24 -18.19 17.67
N LYS A 396 27.32 -16.85 17.69
CA LYS A 396 26.33 -15.95 17.07
C LYS A 396 26.16 -16.17 15.57
N LEU A 397 27.18 -16.77 14.95
CA LEU A 397 27.22 -17.09 13.54
C LEU A 397 26.16 -18.15 13.14
N LEU A 398 25.61 -18.89 14.12
CA LEU A 398 24.57 -19.91 13.92
C LEU A 398 23.17 -19.45 14.36
N GLU A 399 23.07 -18.47 15.26
CA GLU A 399 21.79 -18.01 15.81
C GLU A 399 21.12 -16.94 14.94
N ASN A 400 21.91 -16.13 14.24
CA ASN A 400 21.41 -15.01 13.46
C ASN A 400 21.34 -15.40 11.97
N PRO A 401 20.14 -15.44 11.35
CA PRO A 401 19.97 -15.80 9.94
C PRO A 401 20.84 -15.01 8.97
N TYR A 402 21.08 -13.72 9.25
CA TYR A 402 21.94 -12.88 8.42
C TYR A 402 23.40 -13.33 8.47
N LEU A 403 23.95 -13.53 9.68
CA LEU A 403 25.32 -14.01 9.84
C LEU A 403 25.50 -15.41 9.27
N GLN A 404 24.51 -16.27 9.47
CA GLN A 404 24.51 -17.64 8.95
C GLN A 404 24.53 -17.65 7.42
N MET A 405 23.63 -16.90 6.77
CA MET A 405 23.58 -16.80 5.32
C MET A 405 24.85 -16.19 4.74
N ARG A 406 25.38 -15.10 5.32
CA ARG A 406 26.66 -14.50 4.90
C ARG A 406 27.81 -15.50 5.01
N GLY A 407 27.87 -16.27 6.09
CA GLY A 407 28.88 -17.29 6.28
C GLY A 407 28.76 -18.45 5.27
N ILE A 408 27.54 -18.89 4.96
CA ILE A 408 27.27 -19.89 3.92
C ILE A 408 27.73 -19.39 2.55
N LEU A 409 27.35 -18.17 2.16
CA LEU A 409 27.74 -17.61 0.86
C LEU A 409 29.26 -17.44 0.73
N GLN A 410 29.94 -17.02 1.81
CA GLN A 410 31.41 -16.96 1.83
C GLN A 410 32.02 -18.34 1.61
N LEU A 411 31.53 -19.36 2.31
CA LEU A 411 32.00 -20.74 2.14
C LEU A 411 31.72 -21.29 0.74
N SER A 412 30.57 -20.99 0.15
CA SER A 412 30.23 -21.39 -1.22
C SER A 412 31.20 -20.80 -2.24
N ASN A 413 31.56 -19.52 -2.08
CA ASN A 413 32.55 -18.84 -2.90
C ASN A 413 33.95 -19.46 -2.74
N ASP A 414 34.35 -19.78 -1.49
CA ASP A 414 35.65 -20.41 -1.20
C ASP A 414 35.75 -21.84 -1.80
N LEU A 415 34.62 -22.55 -1.89
CA LEU A 415 34.52 -23.92 -2.39
C LEU A 415 34.20 -24.00 -3.90
N GLY A 416 33.90 -22.88 -4.56
CA GLY A 416 33.56 -22.83 -5.99
C GLY A 416 32.22 -23.48 -6.34
N VAL A 417 31.28 -23.55 -5.40
CA VAL A 417 29.94 -24.12 -5.60
C VAL A 417 28.96 -22.96 -5.76
N GLN A 418 28.64 -22.59 -7.00
CA GLN A 418 27.62 -21.57 -7.31
C GLN A 418 26.22 -22.18 -7.38
#